data_AF-A0A7W9F2F5-F1
#
_entry.id   AF-A0A7W9F2F5-F1
#
_cell.length_a   1.000
_cell.length_b   1.000
_cell.length_c   1.000
_cell.angle_alpha   90.00
_cell.angle_beta   90.00
_cell.angle_gamma   90.00
#
_symmetry.space_group_name_H-M   'P 1'
#
loop_
_entity.id
_entity.type
_entity.pdbx_description
1 polymer ?
#
loop_
_entity_poly.entity_id
_entity_poly.type
_entity_poly.pdbx_seq_one_letter_code
_entity_poly.pdbx_strand_id
1 'polypeptide(L)' 'MSVHLTDREREVLGLVVDGLSSKQVAMALSISPRTVEGHIEHLRLKLGAANRCHMVFIATSLGLLKR' A
#
# COMPACT_ATOMS: atom_id res chain seq x y z
N MET A 1 13.66 12.51 0.39
CA MET A 1 13.65 11.02 0.41
C MET A 1 12.85 10.55 -0.80
N SER A 2 13.48 9.84 -1.74
CA SER A 2 12.78 9.22 -2.86
C SER A 2 12.42 7.80 -2.47
N VAL A 3 11.13 7.51 -2.27
CA VAL A 3 10.68 6.15 -1.96
C VAL A 3 10.43 5.42 -3.28
N HIS A 4 11.26 4.41 -3.56
CA HIS A 4 11.11 3.58 -4.75
C HIS A 4 10.15 2.42 -4.47
N LEU A 5 8.92 2.57 -4.97
CA LEU A 5 7.90 1.53 -4.96
C LEU A 5 7.92 0.79 -6.30
N THR A 6 7.85 -0.54 -6.22
CA THR A 6 7.55 -1.38 -7.38
C THR A 6 6.13 -1.14 -7.88
N ASP A 7 5.82 -1.55 -9.11
CA ASP A 7 4.48 -1.39 -9.67
C ASP A 7 3.41 -2.07 -8.81
N ARG A 8 3.68 -3.30 -8.33
CA ARG A 8 2.75 -4.02 -7.44
C ARG A 8 2.57 -3.35 -6.09
N GLU A 9 3.64 -2.81 -5.50
CA GLU A 9 3.53 -2.04 -4.26
C GLU A 9 2.69 -0.77 -4.46
N ARG A 10 2.81 -0.11 -5.62
CA ARG A 10 2.01 1.07 -5.95
C ARG A 10 0.53 0.74 -6.12
N GLU A 11 0.20 -0.36 -6.81
CA GLU A 11 -1.18 -0.83 -6.96
C GLU A 11 -1.80 -1.18 -5.60
N VAL A 12 -1.09 -1.95 -4.77
CA VAL A 12 -1.56 -2.28 -3.41
C VAL A 12 -1.75 -1.02 -2.59
N LEU A 13 -0.79 -0.09 -2.62
CA LEU A 13 -0.88 1.16 -1.87
C LEU A 13 -2.08 2.01 -2.31
N GLY A 14 -2.34 2.10 -3.62
CA GLY A 14 -3.50 2.80 -4.17
C GLY A 14 -4.81 2.27 -3.61
N LEU A 15 -5.03 0.97 -3.73
CA LEU A 15 -6.26 0.33 -3.24
C LEU A 15 -6.41 0.44 -1.71
N VAL A 16 -5.31 0.39 -0.97
CA VAL A 16 -5.32 0.58 0.49
C VAL A 16 -5.67 2.02 0.87
N VAL A 17 -5.17 3.02 0.13
CA VAL A 17 -5.54 4.44 0.31
C VAL A 17 -7.01 4.69 -0.01
N ASP A 18 -7.57 3.96 -0.98
CA ASP A 18 -9.00 3.97 -1.29
C ASP A 18 -9.87 3.27 -0.22
N GLY A 19 -9.26 2.74 0.84
CA GLY A 19 -9.95 2.14 1.98
C GLY A 19 -10.28 0.66 1.84
N LEU A 20 -9.78 -0.02 0.81
CA LEU A 20 -10.06 -1.45 0.61
C LEU A 20 -9.33 -2.31 1.64
N SER A 21 -10.04 -3.27 2.22
CA SER A 21 -9.45 -4.30 3.09
C SER A 21 -8.49 -5.22 2.32
N SER A 22 -7.58 -5.92 3.02
CA SER A 22 -6.63 -6.84 2.38
C SER A 22 -7.33 -7.93 1.54
N LYS A 23 -8.55 -8.33 1.93
CA LYS A 23 -9.38 -9.26 1.15
C LYS A 23 -9.89 -8.63 -0.16
N GLN A 24 -10.36 -7.39 -0.12
CA GLN A 24 -10.83 -6.68 -1.32
C GLN A 24 -9.67 -6.37 -2.27
N VAL A 25 -8.51 -5.96 -1.75
CA VAL A 25 -7.29 -5.78 -2.54
C VAL A 25 -6.85 -7.09 -3.19
N ALA A 26 -6.89 -8.19 -2.44
CA ALA A 26 -6.56 -9.52 -2.94
C ALA A 26 -7.48 -9.94 -4.10
N MET A 27 -8.78 -9.68 -3.98
CA MET A 27 -9.74 -9.91 -5.06
C MET A 27 -9.46 -9.03 -6.28
N ALA A 28 -9.20 -7.74 -6.08
CA ALA A 28 -8.91 -6.79 -7.17
C ALA A 28 -7.64 -7.17 -7.95
N LEU A 29 -6.62 -7.68 -7.26
CA LEU A 29 -5.34 -8.05 -7.85
C LEU A 29 -5.21 -9.54 -8.19
N SER A 30 -6.27 -10.34 -7.97
CA SER A 30 -6.26 -11.80 -8.17
C SER A 30 -5.11 -12.53 -7.46
N ILE A 31 -4.81 -12.14 -6.21
CA ILE A 31 -3.78 -12.74 -5.35
C ILE A 31 -4.36 -13.15 -3.99
N SER A 32 -3.55 -13.79 -3.13
CA SER A 32 -4.01 -14.16 -1.79
C SER A 32 -4.00 -12.96 -0.83
N PRO A 33 -4.93 -12.88 0.15
CA PRO A 33 -4.89 -11.86 1.21
C PRO A 33 -3.57 -11.84 1.97
N ARG A 34 -2.95 -13.00 2.18
CA ARG A 34 -1.64 -13.12 2.82
C ARG A 34 -0.54 -12.44 2.00
N THR A 35 -0.60 -12.53 0.67
CA THR A 35 0.33 -11.85 -0.23
C THR A 35 0.16 -10.32 -0.11
N VAL A 36 -1.09 -9.84 -0.04
CA VAL A 36 -1.38 -8.41 0.19
C VAL A 36 -0.80 -7.93 1.52
N GLU A 37 -0.97 -8.71 2.60
CA GLU A 37 -0.40 -8.37 3.90
C GLU A 37 1.13 -8.27 3.85
N GLY A 38 1.79 -9.17 3.12
CA GLY A 38 3.23 -9.07 2.86
C GLY A 38 3.61 -7.78 2.13
N HIS A 39 2.85 -7.39 1.11
CA HIS A 39 3.07 -6.10 0.43
C HIS A 39 2.84 -4.90 1.36
N ILE A 40 1.82 -4.93 2.21
CA ILE A 40 1.54 -3.86 3.18
C ILE A 40 2.69 -3.73 4.19
N GLU A 41 3.23 -4.84 4.71
CA GLU A 41 4.36 -4.79 5.64
C GLU A 41 5.61 -4.21 4.96
N HIS A 42 5.91 -4.64 3.73
CA HIS A 42 7.03 -4.08 2.96
C HIS A 42 6.85 -2.59 2.68
N LEU A 43 5.65 -2.16 2.28
CA LEU A 43 5.29 -0.76 2.09
C LEU A 43 5.48 0.03 3.37
N ARG A 44 5.03 -0.52 4.50
CA ARG A 44 5.12 0.12 5.82
C ARG A 44 6.57 0.35 6.22
N LEU A 45 7.44 -0.65 6.01
CA LEU A 45 8.88 -0.54 6.24
C LEU A 45 9.55 0.48 5.32
N LYS A 46 9.25 0.44 4.01
CA LYS A 46 9.80 1.39 3.03
C LYS A 46 9.39 2.84 3.28
N LEU A 47 8.16 3.04 3.75
CA LEU A 47 7.60 4.35 4.05
C LEU A 47 7.93 4.84 5.47
N GLY A 48 8.52 3.98 6.32
CA GLY A 48 8.77 4.32 7.73
C GLY A 48 7.47 4.51 8.54
N ALA A 49 6.38 3.90 8.10
CA ALA A 49 5.08 4.03 8.75
C ALA A 49 5.00 3.18 10.02
N ALA A 50 4.31 3.67 11.05
CA ALA A 50 4.14 2.94 12.31
C ALA A 50 3.01 1.90 12.27
N ASN A 51 2.02 2.13 11.41
CA ASN A 51 0.86 1.26 11.21
C ASN A 51 0.23 1.56 9.84
N ARG A 52 -0.81 0.81 9.48
CA ARG A 52 -1.54 0.97 8.22
C ARG A 52 -2.10 2.38 8.02
N CYS A 53 -2.67 3.00 9.06
CA CYS A 53 -3.19 4.36 8.96
C CYS A 53 -2.07 5.38 8.72
N HIS A 54 -0.94 5.24 9.42
CA HIS A 54 0.22 6.09 9.20
C HIS A 54 0.78 5.92 7.78
N MET A 55 0.75 4.69 7.23
CA MET A 55 1.15 4.42 5.85
C MET A 55 0.26 5.15 4.84
N VAL A 56 -1.06 5.11 5.03
CA VAL A 56 -2.03 5.85 4.19
C VAL A 56 -1.81 7.36 4.29
N PHE A 57 -1.57 7.87 5.50
CA PHE A 57 -1.28 9.29 5.73
C PHE A 57 -0.01 9.73 4.99
N ILE A 58 1.09 8.98 5.10
CA ILE A 58 2.34 9.26 4.40
C ILE A 58 2.13 9.23 2.88
N ALA A 59 1.47 8.19 2.37
CA ALA A 59 1.22 8.04 0.93
C ALA A 59 0.43 9.21 0.34
N THR A 60 -0.57 9.68 1.07
CA THR A 60 -1.40 10.83 0.68
C THR A 60 -0.62 12.14 0.79
N SER A 61 0.13 12.34 1.88
CA SER A 61 0.88 13.57 2.15
C SER A 61 2.06 13.77 1.19
N LEU A 62 2.71 12.69 0.77
CA LEU A 62 3.81 12.71 -0.18
C LEU A 62 3.35 12.73 -1.65
N GLY A 63 2.05 12.66 -1.92
CA GLY A 63 1.52 12.61 -3.29
C GLY A 63 2.03 11.41 -4.10
N LEU A 64 2.26 10.25 -3.44
CA LEU A 64 2.86 9.07 -4.07
C LEU A 64 1.93 8.37 -5.08
N LEU A 65 0.66 8.76 -5.10
CA LEU A 65 -0.37 8.22 -5.98
C LEU A 65 -0.77 9.30 -6.98
N LYS A 66 -0.56 9.03 -8.27
CA LYS A 66 -1.12 9.86 -9.34
C LYS A 66 -2.60 9.53 -9.47
N ARG A 67 -3.46 10.53 -9.26
CA ARG A 67 -4.86 10.47 -9.68
C ARG A 67 -4.98 10.73 -11.17
#